data_AF-A0A0E9XIK3-F1
#
_entry.id   AF-A0A0E9XIK3-F1
#
_cell.length_a   1.000
_cell.length_b   1.000
_cell.length_c   1.000
_cell.angle_alpha   90.00
_cell.angle_beta   90.00
_cell.angle_gamma   90.00
#
_symmetry.space_group_name_H-M   'P 1'
#
loop_
_entity.id
_entity.type
_entity.pdbx_description
1 polymer ?
#
loop_
_entity_poly.entity_id
_entity_poly.type
_entity_poly.pdbx_seq_one_letter_code
_entity_poly.pdbx_strand_id
1 'polypeptide(L)'
;MIPVHLLTSSIWFGAFYYSAMKGVNVVPFLEFIGLPETVVGLLRDSQSGYALTAYAMYKIATPARYTVTLGGTSLTVKYLRKHGYVSTPPPVKEYLQDKMEETRERLSEKMEVTKERFSEKMEETRELLSGRMEETKERISGRMEETKDKFSEKLQETKDKVSFRKKAE
;
A
#
# COMPACT_ATOMS: atom_id res chain seq x y z
N MET A 1 -23.78 -20.35 12.13
CA MET A 1 -22.39 -19.83 12.17
C MET A 1 -21.85 -19.71 13.60
N ILE A 2 -22.62 -19.24 14.57
CA ILE A 2 -22.16 -19.12 15.98
C ILE A 2 -21.64 -20.45 16.58
N PRO A 3 -22.26 -21.63 16.35
CA PRO A 3 -21.80 -22.88 16.99
C PRO A 3 -20.42 -23.36 16.50
N VAL A 4 -20.16 -23.27 15.19
CA VAL A 4 -18.88 -23.72 14.61
C VAL A 4 -17.72 -22.80 15.01
N HIS A 5 -17.98 -21.50 15.15
CA HIS A 5 -16.99 -20.57 15.66
C HIS A 5 -16.64 -20.84 17.11
N LEU A 6 -17.61 -21.19 17.98
CA LEU A 6 -17.31 -21.56 19.36
C LEU A 6 -16.43 -22.81 19.43
N LEU A 7 -16.78 -23.85 18.68
CA LEU A 7 -16.09 -25.13 18.70
C LEU A 7 -14.66 -25.02 18.16
N THR A 8 -14.48 -24.34 17.03
CA THR A 8 -13.15 -24.08 16.46
C THR A 8 -12.31 -23.13 17.32
N SER A 9 -12.94 -22.16 17.98
CA SER A 9 -12.24 -21.27 18.92
C SER A 9 -11.76 -22.04 20.16
N SER A 10 -12.57 -22.93 20.71
CA SER A 10 -12.17 -23.78 21.83
C SER A 10 -11.01 -24.71 21.48
N ILE A 11 -11.01 -25.30 20.28
CA ILE A 11 -9.90 -26.15 19.81
C ILE A 11 -8.60 -25.33 19.69
N TRP A 12 -8.65 -24.17 19.03
CA TRP A 12 -7.47 -23.31 18.88
C TRP A 12 -6.96 -22.76 20.20
N PHE A 13 -7.87 -22.29 21.06
CA PHE A 13 -7.53 -21.81 22.39
C PHE A 13 -6.90 -22.92 23.24
N GLY A 14 -7.46 -24.13 23.22
CA GLY A 14 -6.90 -25.30 23.90
C GLY A 14 -5.52 -25.69 23.37
N ALA A 15 -5.32 -25.67 22.05
CA ALA A 15 -4.03 -25.96 21.42
C ALA A 15 -2.94 -24.95 21.83
N PHE A 16 -3.28 -23.65 21.86
CA PHE A 16 -2.36 -22.62 22.33
C PHE A 16 -2.12 -22.65 23.82
N TYR A 17 -3.14 -22.95 24.63
CA TYR A 17 -2.97 -23.13 26.07
C TYR A 17 -2.04 -24.30 26.38
N TYR A 18 -2.20 -25.44 25.68
CA TYR A 18 -1.29 -26.57 25.81
C TYR A 18 0.13 -26.22 25.37
N SER A 19 0.28 -25.46 24.27
CA SER A 19 1.58 -24.98 23.79
C SER A 19 2.24 -24.04 24.81
N ALA A 20 1.48 -23.13 25.42
CA ALA A 20 1.95 -22.24 26.46
C ALA A 20 2.38 -23.01 27.73
N MET A 21 1.63 -24.03 28.15
CA MET A 21 2.01 -24.93 29.24
C MET A 21 3.30 -25.71 28.95
N LYS A 22 3.56 -26.02 27.68
CA LYS A 22 4.81 -26.65 27.22
C LYS A 22 5.98 -25.67 27.07
N GLY A 23 5.78 -24.39 27.39
CA GLY A 23 6.84 -23.39 27.36
C GLY A 23 7.10 -22.79 25.97
N VAL A 24 6.14 -22.86 25.04
CA VAL A 24 6.26 -22.17 23.76
C VAL A 24 6.27 -20.66 24.03
N ASN A 25 7.43 -20.05 23.76
CA ASN A 25 7.71 -18.66 24.10
C ASN A 25 7.16 -17.75 23.00
N VAL A 26 6.14 -16.96 23.33
CA VAL A 26 5.44 -16.08 22.40
C VAL A 26 6.06 -14.68 22.36
N VAL A 27 6.94 -14.41 23.33
CA VAL A 27 7.74 -13.19 23.48
C VAL A 27 8.37 -12.73 22.14
N PRO A 28 9.01 -13.59 21.32
CA PRO A 28 9.60 -13.16 20.05
C PRO A 28 8.57 -12.65 19.03
N PHE A 29 7.33 -13.17 19.07
CA PHE A 29 6.25 -12.73 18.18
C PHE A 29 5.57 -11.45 18.66
N LEU A 30 5.49 -11.22 19.98
CA LEU A 30 4.97 -9.98 20.53
C LEU A 30 5.96 -8.82 20.34
N GLU A 31 7.25 -9.10 20.45
CA GLU A 31 8.34 -8.16 20.12
C GLU A 31 8.31 -7.81 18.62
N PHE A 32 8.08 -8.80 17.74
CA PHE A 32 7.92 -8.56 16.30
C PHE A 32 6.72 -7.63 15.96
N ILE A 33 5.68 -7.63 16.80
CA ILE A 33 4.50 -6.75 16.66
C ILE A 33 4.70 -5.37 17.32
N GLY A 34 5.79 -5.18 18.07
CA GLY A 34 6.15 -3.89 18.68
C GLY A 34 5.42 -3.57 19.98
N LEU A 35 5.00 -4.58 20.75
CA LEU A 35 4.36 -4.36 22.06
C LEU A 35 5.42 -4.00 23.14
N PRO A 36 5.10 -3.08 24.06
CA PRO A 36 6.05 -2.62 25.08
C PRO A 36 6.41 -3.75 26.08
N GLU A 37 7.71 -3.83 26.42
CA GLU A 37 8.30 -4.86 27.29
C GLU A 37 7.59 -5.04 28.64
N THR A 38 6.99 -3.98 29.18
CA THR A 38 6.25 -4.03 30.45
C THR A 38 5.06 -4.99 30.41
N VAL A 39 4.38 -5.09 29.26
CA VAL A 39 3.26 -6.02 29.07
C VAL A 39 3.80 -7.44 28.92
N VAL A 40 4.91 -7.59 28.21
CA VAL A 40 5.58 -8.88 27.97
C VAL A 40 6.14 -9.47 29.27
N GLY A 41 6.75 -8.65 30.13
CA GLY A 41 7.24 -9.05 31.45
C GLY A 41 6.12 -9.49 32.39
N LEU A 42 4.99 -8.79 32.37
CA LEU A 42 3.82 -9.14 33.20
C LEU A 42 3.18 -10.49 32.79
N LEU A 43 3.25 -10.84 31.49
CA LEU A 43 2.83 -12.15 30.98
C LEU A 43 3.76 -13.30 31.41
N ARG A 44 5.04 -13.00 31.69
CA ARG A 44 6.10 -13.98 31.96
C ARG A 44 6.14 -14.44 33.42
N ASP A 45 5.93 -13.55 34.37
CA ASP A 45 6.12 -13.83 35.81
C ASP A 45 4.88 -14.37 36.54
N SER A 46 3.71 -14.42 35.89
CA SER A 46 2.48 -14.88 36.52
C SER A 46 2.20 -16.35 36.23
N GLN A 47 1.85 -17.15 37.25
CA GLN A 47 1.37 -18.54 37.06
C GLN A 47 0.10 -18.62 36.18
N SER A 48 -0.68 -17.54 36.12
CA SER A 48 -1.81 -17.33 35.21
C SER A 48 -1.39 -16.84 33.81
N GLY A 49 -0.10 -16.61 33.59
CA GLY A 49 0.49 -16.10 32.35
C GLY A 49 0.22 -17.02 31.16
N TYR A 50 0.04 -18.33 31.37
CA TYR A 50 -0.29 -19.27 30.30
C TYR A 50 -1.63 -18.99 29.62
N ALA A 51 -2.66 -18.59 30.38
CA ALA A 51 -3.96 -18.24 29.82
C ALA A 51 -3.88 -16.94 29.01
N LEU A 52 -3.13 -15.95 29.51
CA LEU A 52 -2.92 -14.67 28.84
C LEU A 52 -2.05 -14.83 27.58
N THR A 53 -1.04 -15.67 27.67
CA THR A 53 -0.16 -16.07 26.56
C THR A 53 -0.94 -16.81 25.48
N ALA A 54 -1.79 -17.77 25.86
CA ALA A 54 -2.68 -18.47 24.94
C ALA A 54 -3.67 -17.53 24.27
N TYR A 55 -4.21 -16.54 25.00
CA TYR A 55 -5.10 -15.52 24.45
C TYR A 55 -4.37 -14.61 23.46
N ALA A 56 -3.13 -14.21 23.75
CA ALA A 56 -2.29 -13.44 22.83
C ALA A 56 -2.02 -14.23 21.54
N MET A 57 -1.60 -15.50 21.65
CA MET A 57 -1.41 -16.39 20.49
C MET A 57 -2.69 -16.55 19.68
N TYR A 58 -3.82 -16.76 20.36
CA TYR A 58 -5.12 -16.88 19.73
C TYR A 58 -5.48 -15.63 18.92
N LYS A 59 -5.22 -14.44 19.46
CA LYS A 59 -5.50 -13.16 18.79
C LYS A 59 -4.57 -12.95 17.59
N ILE A 60 -3.29 -13.29 17.71
CA ILE A 60 -2.30 -13.20 16.62
C ILE A 60 -2.61 -14.22 15.50
N ALA A 61 -3.02 -15.42 15.86
CA ALA A 61 -3.34 -16.49 14.92
C ALA A 61 -4.72 -16.37 14.28
N THR A 62 -5.48 -15.32 14.56
CA THR A 62 -6.80 -15.08 13.97
C THR A 62 -6.80 -15.19 12.43
N PRO A 63 -5.83 -14.61 11.68
CA PRO A 63 -5.74 -14.79 10.24
C PRO A 63 -5.49 -16.26 9.85
N ALA A 64 -4.54 -16.93 10.53
CA ALA A 64 -4.22 -18.34 10.28
C ALA A 64 -5.41 -19.28 10.58
N ARG A 65 -6.21 -18.97 11.60
CA ARG A 65 -7.44 -19.71 11.92
C ARG A 65 -8.45 -19.62 10.78
N TYR A 66 -8.65 -18.43 10.21
CA TYR A 66 -9.55 -18.25 9.07
C TYR A 66 -9.02 -18.92 7.80
N THR A 67 -7.71 -18.88 7.54
CA THR A 67 -7.13 -19.57 6.38
C THR A 67 -7.25 -21.08 6.50
N VAL A 68 -7.02 -21.67 7.68
CA VAL A 68 -7.24 -23.10 7.92
C VAL A 68 -8.70 -23.48 7.76
N THR A 69 -9.64 -22.64 8.20
CA THR A 69 -11.07 -22.90 8.06
C THR A 69 -11.53 -22.88 6.60
N LEU A 70 -11.13 -21.84 5.84
CA LEU A 70 -11.47 -21.71 4.42
C LEU A 70 -10.76 -22.75 3.55
N GLY A 71 -9.48 -23.00 3.83
CA GLY A 71 -8.67 -24.02 3.16
C GLY A 71 -9.19 -25.43 3.47
N GLY A 72 -9.44 -25.74 4.74
CA GLY A 72 -9.99 -27.01 5.19
C GLY A 72 -11.35 -27.30 4.57
N THR A 73 -12.24 -26.30 4.50
CA THR A 73 -13.53 -26.43 3.81
C THR A 73 -13.33 -26.74 2.32
N SER A 74 -12.45 -26.01 1.64
CA SER A 74 -12.20 -26.19 0.20
C SER A 74 -11.58 -27.56 -0.11
N LEU A 75 -10.63 -28.02 0.70
CA LEU A 75 -10.01 -29.35 0.61
C LEU A 75 -11.01 -30.46 0.89
N THR A 76 -11.82 -30.30 1.94
CA THR A 76 -12.86 -31.26 2.32
C THR A 76 -13.88 -31.41 1.20
N VAL A 77 -14.39 -30.30 0.65
CA VAL A 77 -15.31 -30.33 -0.50
C VAL A 77 -14.67 -31.02 -1.72
N LYS A 78 -13.40 -30.75 -2.00
CA LYS A 78 -12.67 -31.40 -3.10
C LYS A 78 -12.51 -32.90 -2.88
N TYR A 79 -12.21 -33.33 -1.66
CA TYR A 79 -12.08 -34.74 -1.29
C TYR A 79 -13.42 -35.48 -1.34
N LEU A 80 -14.47 -34.91 -0.74
CA LEU A 80 -15.82 -35.49 -0.76
C LEU A 80 -16.38 -35.58 -2.19
N ARG A 81 -16.06 -34.60 -3.05
CA ARG A 81 -16.39 -34.65 -4.49
C ARG A 81 -15.65 -35.80 -5.20
N LYS A 82 -14.37 -36.00 -4.92
CA LYS A 82 -13.57 -37.10 -5.51
C LYS A 82 -14.12 -38.48 -5.13
N HIS A 83 -14.64 -38.61 -3.92
CA HIS A 83 -15.24 -39.85 -3.42
C HIS A 83 -16.75 -39.99 -3.69
N GLY A 84 -17.35 -39.05 -4.44
CA GLY A 84 -18.76 -39.15 -4.86
C GLY A 84 -19.80 -38.88 -3.77
N TYR A 85 -19.40 -38.39 -2.59
CA TYR A 85 -20.31 -38.12 -1.47
C TYR A 85 -21.07 -36.78 -1.58
N VAL A 86 -20.62 -35.88 -2.46
CA VAL A 86 -21.25 -34.56 -2.67
C VAL A 86 -21.54 -34.38 -4.15
N SER A 87 -22.83 -34.34 -4.50
CA SER A 87 -23.30 -34.03 -5.85
C SER A 87 -22.84 -32.64 -6.27
N THR A 88 -22.23 -32.57 -7.45
CA THR A 88 -21.88 -31.32 -8.10
C THR A 88 -23.15 -30.52 -8.42
N PRO A 89 -23.37 -29.32 -7.85
CA PRO A 89 -24.08 -28.32 -8.63
C PRO A 89 -23.27 -28.03 -9.90
N PRO A 90 -23.92 -27.65 -11.02
CA PRO A 90 -23.24 -27.36 -12.27
C PRO A 90 -22.09 -26.36 -12.03
N PRO A 91 -21.03 -26.41 -12.85
CA PRO A 91 -19.86 -25.56 -12.64
C PRO A 91 -20.34 -24.10 -12.61
N VAL A 92 -20.22 -23.47 -11.44
CA VAL A 92 -20.40 -22.02 -11.20
C VAL A 92 -19.47 -21.14 -12.03
N LYS A 93 -18.86 -21.67 -13.11
CA LYS A 93 -18.15 -20.89 -14.12
C LYS A 93 -19.06 -19.78 -14.65
N GLU A 94 -20.31 -20.07 -15.01
CA GLU A 94 -21.24 -19.04 -15.50
C GLU A 94 -21.56 -18.01 -14.41
N TYR A 95 -21.91 -18.42 -13.19
CA TYR A 95 -22.23 -17.48 -12.11
C TYR A 95 -21.02 -16.66 -11.62
N LEU A 96 -19.82 -17.26 -11.61
CA LEU A 96 -18.57 -16.59 -11.23
C LEU A 96 -18.04 -15.71 -12.36
N GLN A 97 -18.24 -16.11 -13.62
CA GLN A 97 -17.89 -15.31 -14.78
C GLN A 97 -18.81 -14.10 -14.86
N ASP A 98 -20.12 -14.27 -14.66
CA ASP A 98 -21.10 -13.18 -14.60
C ASP A 98 -20.79 -12.20 -13.46
N LYS A 99 -20.49 -12.69 -12.25
CA LYS A 99 -19.98 -11.86 -11.13
C LYS A 99 -18.66 -11.16 -11.43
N MET A 100 -17.72 -11.86 -12.09
CA MET A 100 -16.42 -11.29 -12.44
C MET A 100 -16.56 -10.25 -13.55
N GLU A 101 -17.47 -10.45 -14.49
CA GLU A 101 -17.79 -9.56 -15.61
C GLU A 101 -18.48 -8.31 -15.07
N GLU A 102 -19.50 -8.44 -14.22
CA GLU A 102 -20.14 -7.30 -13.52
C GLU A 102 -19.11 -6.51 -12.68
N THR A 103 -18.19 -7.20 -12.00
CA THR A 103 -17.13 -6.55 -11.22
C THR A 103 -16.10 -5.87 -12.12
N ARG A 104 -15.76 -6.46 -13.27
CA ARG A 104 -14.85 -5.89 -14.27
C ARG A 104 -15.43 -4.68 -14.94
N GLU A 105 -16.71 -4.73 -15.32
CA GLU A 105 -17.43 -3.63 -15.94
C GLU A 105 -17.52 -2.44 -14.98
N ARG A 106 -17.93 -2.67 -13.72
CA ARG A 106 -17.93 -1.61 -12.70
C ARG A 106 -16.55 -1.03 -12.40
N LEU A 107 -15.50 -1.84 -12.47
CA LEU A 107 -14.12 -1.36 -12.34
C LEU A 107 -13.70 -0.56 -13.57
N SER A 108 -14.04 -1.04 -14.77
CA SER A 108 -13.73 -0.38 -16.03
C SER A 108 -14.43 0.97 -16.12
N GLU A 109 -15.72 1.03 -15.80
CA GLU A 109 -16.50 2.27 -15.78
C GLU A 109 -15.92 3.27 -14.77
N LYS A 110 -15.62 2.84 -13.54
CA LYS A 110 -14.95 3.71 -12.56
C LYS A 110 -13.56 4.15 -13.00
N MET A 111 -12.83 3.29 -13.69
CA MET A 111 -11.50 3.59 -14.22
C MET A 111 -11.60 4.56 -15.40
N GLU A 112 -12.60 4.44 -16.27
CA GLU A 112 -12.90 5.38 -17.35
C GLU A 112 -13.27 6.75 -16.79
N VAL A 113 -14.21 6.82 -15.84
CA VAL A 113 -14.59 8.06 -15.16
C VAL A 113 -13.39 8.70 -14.44
N THR A 114 -12.51 7.89 -13.83
CA THR A 114 -11.29 8.39 -13.20
C THR A 114 -10.26 8.86 -14.23
N LYS A 115 -10.13 8.16 -15.35
CA LYS A 115 -9.21 8.50 -16.44
C LYS A 115 -9.65 9.75 -17.17
N GLU A 116 -10.94 9.94 -17.41
CA GLU A 116 -11.51 11.16 -17.98
C GLU A 116 -11.29 12.34 -17.04
N ARG A 117 -11.68 12.23 -15.75
CA ARG A 117 -11.41 13.30 -14.77
C ARG A 117 -9.93 13.60 -14.60
N PHE A 118 -9.07 12.58 -14.67
CA PHE A 118 -7.62 12.78 -14.59
C PHE A 118 -7.08 13.43 -15.86
N SER A 119 -7.58 13.04 -17.03
CA SER A 119 -7.19 13.62 -18.32
C SER A 119 -7.61 15.09 -18.40
N GLU A 120 -8.85 15.41 -18.03
CA GLU A 120 -9.38 16.78 -17.99
C GLU A 120 -8.56 17.64 -17.03
N LYS A 121 -8.30 17.14 -15.81
CA LYS A 121 -7.47 17.88 -14.83
C LYS A 121 -6.01 18.01 -15.26
N MET A 122 -5.48 17.02 -15.96
CA MET A 122 -4.12 17.05 -16.51
C MET A 122 -4.00 17.99 -17.70
N GLU A 123 -5.04 18.10 -18.52
CA GLU A 123 -5.15 19.03 -19.63
C GLU A 123 -5.25 20.47 -19.11
N GLU A 124 -6.12 20.71 -18.14
CA GLU A 124 -6.24 22.00 -17.45
C GLU A 124 -4.93 22.41 -16.75
N THR A 125 -4.23 21.44 -16.14
CA THR A 125 -2.89 21.68 -15.56
C THR A 125 -1.86 21.97 -16.65
N ARG A 126 -1.90 21.27 -17.79
CA ARG A 126 -0.97 21.49 -18.91
C ARG A 126 -1.14 22.86 -19.53
N GLU A 127 -2.37 23.33 -19.72
CA GLU A 127 -2.66 24.66 -20.25
C GLU A 127 -2.22 25.78 -19.29
N LEU A 128 -2.50 25.62 -17.99
CA LEU A 128 -2.01 26.56 -16.98
C LEU A 128 -0.47 26.57 -16.90
N LEU A 129 0.16 25.40 -17.04
CA LEU A 129 1.62 25.30 -17.04
C LEU A 129 2.23 25.89 -18.31
N SER A 130 1.62 25.67 -19.48
CA SER A 130 2.12 26.23 -20.74
C SER A 130 2.00 27.74 -20.73
N GLY A 131 0.87 28.30 -20.32
CA GLY A 131 0.69 29.76 -20.22
C GLY A 131 1.68 30.39 -19.24
N ARG A 132 1.87 29.78 -18.06
CA ARG A 132 2.84 30.29 -17.08
C ARG A 132 4.29 30.14 -17.53
N MET A 133 4.60 29.06 -18.25
CA MET A 133 5.93 28.81 -18.81
C MET A 133 6.23 29.78 -19.95
N GLU A 134 5.24 30.11 -20.77
CA GLU A 134 5.34 31.11 -21.84
C GLU A 134 5.56 32.52 -21.26
N GLU A 135 4.77 32.92 -20.25
CA GLU A 135 4.96 34.19 -19.54
C GLU A 135 6.34 34.27 -18.85
N THR A 136 6.82 33.15 -18.29
CA THR A 136 8.15 33.07 -17.68
C THR A 136 9.25 33.13 -18.74
N LYS A 137 9.07 32.48 -19.89
CA LYS A 137 10.02 32.49 -20.99
C LYS A 137 10.14 33.88 -21.61
N GLU A 138 9.04 34.60 -21.79
CA GLU A 138 9.05 35.99 -22.25
C GLU A 138 9.74 36.91 -21.25
N ARG A 139 9.42 36.83 -19.95
CA ARG A 139 10.09 37.63 -18.91
C ARG A 139 11.59 37.35 -18.84
N ILE A 140 12.00 36.10 -18.96
CA ILE A 140 13.42 35.73 -18.96
C ILE A 140 14.10 36.22 -20.25
N SER A 141 13.45 36.07 -21.41
CA SER A 141 13.98 36.56 -22.69
C SER A 141 14.19 38.06 -22.65
N GLY A 142 13.21 38.84 -22.21
CA GLY A 142 13.32 40.30 -22.10
C GLY A 142 14.43 40.72 -21.14
N ARG A 143 14.53 40.10 -19.95
CA ARG A 143 15.64 40.40 -19.01
C ARG A 143 17.00 40.00 -19.57
N MET A 144 17.08 38.90 -20.32
CA MET A 144 18.33 38.43 -20.92
C MET A 144 18.78 39.35 -22.05
N GLU A 145 17.84 39.88 -22.83
CA GLU A 145 18.08 40.88 -23.87
C GLU A 145 18.56 42.21 -23.26
N GLU A 146 17.87 42.73 -22.24
CA GLU A 146 18.33 43.91 -21.50
C GLU A 146 19.72 43.72 -20.87
N THR A 147 20.03 42.51 -20.40
CA THR A 147 21.34 42.21 -19.82
C THR A 147 22.42 42.10 -20.89
N LYS A 148 22.11 41.52 -22.06
CA LYS A 148 23.03 41.48 -23.21
C LYS A 148 23.33 42.87 -23.73
N ASP A 149 22.33 43.74 -23.83
CA ASP A 149 22.51 45.12 -24.30
C ASP A 149 23.38 45.92 -23.32
N LYS A 150 23.05 45.90 -22.03
CA LYS A 150 23.87 46.56 -20.98
C LYS A 150 25.29 46.02 -20.93
N PHE A 151 25.48 44.73 -21.15
CA PHE A 151 26.80 44.11 -21.18
C PHE A 151 27.58 44.52 -22.43
N SER A 152 26.94 44.53 -23.61
CA SER A 152 27.55 44.97 -24.86
C SER A 152 27.97 46.44 -24.80
N GLU A 153 27.13 47.30 -24.22
CA GLU A 153 27.42 48.72 -24.01
C GLU A 153 28.64 48.92 -23.11
N LYS A 154 28.70 48.23 -21.95
CA LYS A 154 29.87 48.28 -21.05
C LYS A 154 31.14 47.72 -21.70
N LEU A 155 31.01 46.66 -22.50
CA LEU A 155 32.14 46.08 -23.21
C LEU A 155 32.70 47.05 -24.25
N GLN A 156 31.82 47.76 -24.95
CA GLN A 156 32.19 48.79 -25.92
C GLN A 156 32.84 49.99 -25.25
N GLU A 157 32.27 50.51 -24.15
CA GLU A 157 32.87 51.59 -23.36
C GLU A 157 34.28 51.22 -22.84
N THR A 158 34.45 49.96 -22.41
CA THR A 158 35.75 49.46 -21.95
C THR A 158 36.74 49.32 -23.11
N LYS A 159 36.28 48.82 -24.26
CA LYS A 159 37.12 48.68 -25.46
C LYS A 159 37.56 50.05 -25.99
N ASP A 160 36.68 51.05 -25.97
CA ASP A 160 37.00 52.42 -26.34
C ASP A 160 38.03 53.00 -25.36
N LYS A 161 37.80 52.93 -24.03
CA LYS A 161 38.78 53.38 -23.02
C LYS A 161 40.15 52.72 -23.16
N VAL A 162 40.19 51.41 -23.43
CA VAL A 162 41.45 50.67 -23.63
C VAL A 162 42.14 51.08 -24.95
N SER A 163 41.37 51.34 -26.01
CA SER A 163 41.92 51.82 -27.28
C SER A 163 42.50 53.25 -27.19
N PHE A 164 41.91 54.11 -26.35
CA PHE A 164 42.46 55.43 -26.05
C PHE A 164 43.77 55.35 -25.26
N ARG A 165 43.90 54.41 -24.31
CA ARG A 165 45.13 54.23 -23.52
C ARG A 165 46.29 53.68 -24.34
N LYS A 166 46.03 52.81 -25.33
CA LYS A 166 47.06 52.25 -26.24
C LYS A 166 47.58 53.22 -27.30
N LYS A 167 46.88 54.32 -27.58
CA LYS A 167 47.32 55.37 -28.52
C LYS A 167 48.13 56.50 -27.86
N ALA A 168 48.25 56.48 -26.53
CA ALA A 168 48.92 57.51 -25.73
C ALA A 168 50.30 57.09 -25.18
N GLU A 169 50.77 55.88 -25.51
CA GLU A 169 52.17 55.45 -25.41
C GLU A 169 52.81 55.43 -26.80
#